data_AF-A0AAJ0DEI6-F1
#
_entry.id   AF-A0AAJ0DEI6-F1
#
_cell.length_a   1.000
_cell.length_b   1.000
_cell.length_c   1.000
_cell.angle_alpha   90.00
_cell.angle_beta   90.00
_cell.angle_gamma   90.00
#
_symmetry.space_group_name_H-M   'P 1'
#
loop_
_entity.id
_entity.type
_entity.pdbx_description
1 polymer ?
#
loop_
_entity_poly.entity_id
_entity_poly.type
_entity_poly.pdbx_seq_one_letter_code
_entity_poly.pdbx_strand_id
1 'polypeptide(L)'
;MFVPFTKVIDGLESHLAVNHLAHFLLFQELYLLLGRTAERSVTKSRVISVSSSGHHFSEILFDNLNFEREDSYDSIIAYGQSTTANIYMANSISRVYAQQNIVGLCVHPGVILGTDIYRHMSAESLISLDKKRERRHIKS
;
A
#
# COMPACT_ATOMS: atom_id res chain seq x y z
N MET A 1 -11.39 -0.53 0.55
CA MET A 1 -10.55 -1.50 -0.19
C MET A 1 -11.45 -2.45 -0.94
N PHE A 2 -10.89 -3.22 -1.88
CA PHE A 2 -11.64 -4.14 -2.75
C PHE A 2 -12.71 -3.44 -3.59
N VAL A 3 -12.41 -2.23 -4.06
CA VAL A 3 -13.34 -1.46 -4.89
C VAL A 3 -13.47 -2.09 -6.31
N PRO A 4 -14.62 -1.90 -7.00
CA PRO A 4 -14.77 -2.29 -8.39
C PRO A 4 -13.69 -1.68 -9.29
N PHE A 5 -13.47 -2.28 -10.46
CA PHE A 5 -12.49 -1.75 -11.41
C PHE A 5 -12.80 -0.29 -11.74
N THR A 6 -11.86 0.58 -11.39
CA THR A 6 -11.98 2.01 -11.59
C THR A 6 -10.62 2.55 -11.96
N LYS A 7 -10.58 3.40 -12.99
CA LYS A 7 -9.41 4.20 -13.34
C LYS A 7 -9.62 5.64 -12.89
N VAL A 8 -8.59 6.24 -12.33
CA VAL A 8 -8.58 7.62 -11.84
C VAL A 8 -7.43 8.38 -12.50
N ILE A 9 -7.58 9.71 -12.62
CA ILE A 9 -6.62 10.55 -13.35
C ILE A 9 -6.41 9.95 -14.75
N ASP A 10 -5.24 10.09 -15.36
CA ASP A 10 -4.92 9.70 -16.75
C ASP A 10 -4.81 8.17 -16.95
N GLY A 11 -5.82 7.42 -16.50
CA GLY A 11 -5.95 5.98 -16.72
C GLY A 11 -5.30 5.08 -15.66
N LEU A 12 -4.91 5.64 -14.50
CA LEU A 12 -4.28 4.87 -13.44
C LEU A 12 -5.30 4.04 -12.66
N GLU A 13 -4.97 2.78 -12.34
CA GLU A 13 -5.86 1.96 -11.52
C GLU A 13 -6.01 2.55 -10.11
N SER A 14 -7.25 2.57 -9.61
CA SER A 14 -7.63 3.29 -8.39
C SER A 14 -6.87 2.91 -7.12
N HIS A 15 -6.66 1.62 -6.81
CA HIS A 15 -5.93 1.19 -5.62
C HIS A 15 -4.47 1.61 -5.70
N LEU A 16 -3.79 1.36 -6.82
CA LEU A 16 -2.40 1.75 -7.00
C LEU A 16 -2.25 3.28 -6.97
N ALA A 17 -3.14 4.01 -7.65
CA ALA A 17 -3.12 5.46 -7.70
C ALA A 17 -3.31 6.09 -6.31
N VAL A 18 -4.38 5.68 -5.59
CA VAL A 18 -4.76 6.31 -4.31
C VAL A 18 -3.88 5.80 -3.17
N ASN A 19 -3.68 4.50 -3.05
CA ASN A 19 -2.98 3.94 -1.88
C ASN A 19 -1.47 4.09 -1.97
N HIS A 20 -0.90 4.23 -3.17
CA HIS A 20 0.55 4.26 -3.37
C HIS A 20 1.04 5.50 -4.15
N LEU A 21 0.65 5.70 -5.41
CA LEU A 21 1.25 6.74 -6.26
C LEU A 21 1.04 8.15 -5.71
N ALA A 22 -0.15 8.45 -5.19
CA ALA A 22 -0.43 9.73 -4.54
C ALA A 22 0.45 9.96 -3.29
N HIS A 23 0.68 8.91 -2.49
CA HIS A 23 1.54 8.99 -1.30
C HIS A 23 3.02 9.08 -1.66
N PHE A 24 3.45 8.37 -2.71
CA PHE A 24 4.79 8.48 -3.27
C PHE A 24 5.06 9.92 -3.75
N LEU A 25 4.14 10.50 -4.52
CA LEU A 25 4.26 11.88 -4.97
C LEU A 25 4.31 12.85 -3.78
N LEU A 26 3.41 12.70 -2.79
CA LEU A 26 3.42 13.51 -1.57
C LEU A 26 4.78 13.45 -0.86
N PHE A 27 5.39 12.25 -0.77
CA PHE A 27 6.73 12.13 -0.21
C PHE A 27 7.79 12.85 -1.06
N GLN A 28 7.75 12.72 -2.40
CA GLN A 28 8.69 13.40 -3.29
C GLN A 28 8.59 14.93 -3.19
N GLU A 29 7.40 15.47 -3.00
CA GLU A 29 7.22 16.92 -2.80
C GLU A 29 7.74 17.39 -1.43
N LEU A 30 7.82 16.50 -0.43
CA LEU A 30 8.15 16.85 0.95
C LEU A 30 9.56 16.46 1.39
N TYR A 31 10.29 15.58 0.68
CA TYR A 31 11.52 14.99 1.22
C TYR A 31 12.60 16.03 1.55
N LEU A 32 12.72 17.12 0.76
CA LEU A 32 13.67 18.20 1.06
C LEU A 32 13.33 18.92 2.37
N LEU A 33 12.04 19.13 2.65
CA LEU A 33 11.60 19.72 3.91
C LEU A 33 11.85 18.77 5.08
N LEU A 34 11.59 17.47 4.90
CA LEU A 34 11.87 16.44 5.90
C LEU A 34 13.36 16.37 6.23
N GLY A 35 14.23 16.45 5.22
CA GLY A 35 15.68 16.49 5.39
C GLY A 35 16.15 17.71 6.18
N ARG A 36 15.72 18.92 5.78
CA ARG A 36 16.04 20.16 6.52
C ARG A 36 15.52 20.16 7.96
N THR A 37 14.39 19.51 8.20
CA THR A 37 13.82 19.35 9.55
C THR A 37 14.67 18.39 10.37
N ALA A 38 15.12 17.28 9.77
CA ALA A 38 15.98 16.30 10.42
C ALA A 38 17.35 16.89 10.77
N GLU A 39 17.93 17.74 9.92
CA GLU A 39 19.20 18.46 10.18
C GLU A 39 19.14 19.35 11.44
N ARG A 40 17.96 19.86 11.78
CA ARG A 40 17.72 20.74 12.93
C ARG A 40 17.25 19.98 14.18
N SER A 41 17.22 18.66 14.12
CA SER A 41 16.70 17.78 15.17
C SER A 41 17.74 16.76 15.59
N VAL A 42 17.66 16.30 16.84
CA VAL A 42 18.46 15.15 17.32
C VAL A 42 17.89 13.80 16.85
N THR A 43 16.74 13.82 16.16
CA THR A 43 16.04 12.62 15.68
C THR A 43 15.81 12.65 14.18
N LYS A 44 15.69 11.46 13.58
CA LYS A 44 15.37 11.29 12.15
C LYS A 44 13.93 11.69 11.83
N SER A 45 13.72 12.27 10.65
CA SER A 45 12.38 12.45 10.10
C SER A 45 11.82 11.09 9.65
N ARG A 46 10.57 10.81 9.99
CA ARG A 46 9.94 9.50 9.73
C ARG A 46 8.81 9.63 8.72
N VAL A 47 8.84 8.78 7.71
CA VAL A 47 7.73 8.59 6.76
C VAL A 47 7.12 7.23 7.07
N ILE A 48 5.89 7.23 7.58
CA ILE A 48 5.20 6.00 7.99
C ILE A 48 4.09 5.72 6.98
N SER A 49 4.26 4.65 6.20
CA SER A 49 3.22 4.16 5.29
C SER A 49 2.36 3.11 5.99
N VAL A 50 1.04 3.21 5.83
CA VAL A 50 0.12 2.18 6.31
C VAL A 50 -0.06 1.14 5.21
N SER A 51 0.14 -0.11 5.58
CA SER A 51 -0.01 -1.29 4.76
C SER A 51 -1.02 -2.24 5.40
N SER A 52 -1.13 -3.45 4.88
CA SER A 52 -2.12 -4.44 5.25
C SER A 52 -1.52 -5.84 5.11
N SER A 53 -2.09 -6.83 5.78
CA SER A 53 -1.85 -8.24 5.43
C SER A 53 -2.22 -8.59 3.97
N GLY A 54 -2.89 -7.67 3.26
CA GLY A 54 -3.16 -7.77 1.84
C GLY A 54 -1.91 -7.92 0.95
N HIS A 55 -0.72 -7.51 1.40
CA HIS A 55 0.53 -7.72 0.65
C HIS A 55 0.81 -9.21 0.35
N HIS A 56 0.27 -10.14 1.15
CA HIS A 56 0.37 -11.57 0.87
C HIS A 56 -0.41 -12.02 -0.38
N PHE A 57 -1.33 -11.19 -0.90
CA PHE A 57 -2.17 -11.57 -2.04
C PHE A 57 -1.52 -11.29 -3.39
N SER A 58 -0.63 -10.31 -3.49
CA SER A 58 0.02 -9.98 -4.75
C SER A 58 1.33 -9.23 -4.54
N GLU A 59 2.31 -9.53 -5.39
CA GLU A 59 3.49 -8.70 -5.60
C GLU A 59 3.14 -7.47 -6.47
N ILE A 60 4.14 -6.76 -6.97
CA ILE A 60 3.92 -5.71 -7.97
C ILE A 60 3.86 -6.33 -9.36
N LEU A 61 2.75 -6.13 -10.07
CA LEU A 61 2.55 -6.54 -11.45
C LEU A 61 3.14 -5.48 -12.39
N PHE A 62 4.47 -5.42 -12.49
CA PHE A 62 5.17 -4.40 -13.28
C PHE A 62 4.71 -4.35 -14.75
N ASP A 63 4.39 -5.50 -15.34
CA ASP A 63 3.92 -5.60 -16.73
C ASP A 63 2.43 -5.24 -16.89
N ASN A 64 1.68 -5.06 -15.80
CA ASN A 64 0.24 -4.78 -15.85
C ASN A 64 -0.24 -3.96 -14.63
N LEU A 65 0.47 -2.88 -14.32
CA LEU A 65 0.21 -2.06 -13.11
C LEU A 65 -1.22 -1.51 -13.05
N ASN A 66 -1.79 -1.18 -14.21
CA ASN A 66 -3.06 -0.46 -14.33
C ASN A 66 -4.25 -1.34 -14.69
N PHE A 67 -4.06 -2.65 -14.86
CA PHE A 67 -5.04 -3.58 -15.43
C PHE A 67 -5.59 -3.05 -16.76
N GLU A 68 -5.03 -3.51 -17.87
CA GLU A 68 -5.43 -3.02 -19.20
C GLU A 68 -6.93 -3.23 -19.49
N ARG A 69 -7.51 -4.33 -18.97
CA ARG A 69 -8.90 -4.71 -19.21
C ARG A 69 -9.63 -5.07 -17.92
N GLU A 70 -10.91 -4.74 -17.86
CA GLU A 70 -11.77 -4.98 -16.69
C GLU A 70 -11.96 -6.46 -16.37
N ASP A 71 -12.04 -7.32 -17.39
CA ASP A 71 -12.16 -8.77 -17.25
C ASP A 71 -10.92 -9.42 -16.57
N SER A 72 -9.78 -8.74 -16.62
CA SER A 72 -8.54 -9.16 -15.94
C SER A 72 -8.39 -8.63 -14.51
N TYR A 73 -9.31 -7.77 -14.05
CA TYR A 73 -9.21 -7.12 -12.76
C TYR A 73 -9.72 -8.00 -11.62
N ASP A 74 -8.85 -8.26 -10.66
CA ASP A 74 -9.19 -8.84 -9.37
C ASP A 74 -8.90 -7.81 -8.26
N SER A 75 -9.94 -7.40 -7.54
CA SER A 75 -9.83 -6.34 -6.53
C SER A 75 -8.97 -6.72 -5.33
N ILE A 76 -8.84 -8.02 -5.02
CA ILE A 76 -7.95 -8.52 -3.96
C ILE A 76 -6.49 -8.42 -4.42
N ILE A 77 -6.23 -8.76 -5.68
CA ILE A 77 -4.90 -8.65 -6.30
C ILE A 77 -4.50 -7.18 -6.43
N ALA A 78 -5.36 -6.31 -6.97
CA ALA A 78 -5.09 -4.87 -7.11
C ALA A 78 -4.80 -4.20 -5.75
N TYR A 79 -5.62 -4.49 -4.75
CA TYR A 79 -5.37 -4.03 -3.39
C TYR A 79 -4.06 -4.59 -2.81
N GLY A 80 -3.78 -5.88 -3.01
CA GLY A 80 -2.55 -6.54 -2.58
C GLY A 80 -1.30 -5.89 -3.17
N GLN A 81 -1.28 -5.65 -4.48
CA GLN A 81 -0.22 -4.91 -5.17
C GLN A 81 0.02 -3.54 -4.53
N SER A 82 -1.05 -2.75 -4.33
CA SER A 82 -0.91 -1.41 -3.73
C SER A 82 -0.33 -1.45 -2.32
N THR A 83 -0.63 -2.51 -1.57
CA THR A 83 -0.17 -2.75 -0.21
C THR A 83 1.31 -3.16 -0.18
N THR A 84 1.73 -4.00 -1.13
CA THR A 84 3.14 -4.38 -1.36
C THR A 84 3.96 -3.16 -1.77
N ALA A 85 3.40 -2.26 -2.59
CA ALA A 85 4.08 -1.06 -3.05
C ALA A 85 4.46 -0.13 -1.89
N ASN A 86 3.60 -0.02 -0.87
CA ASN A 86 3.88 0.74 0.35
C ASN A 86 5.02 0.15 1.18
N ILE A 87 5.20 -1.18 1.18
CA ILE A 87 6.35 -1.84 1.82
C ILE A 87 7.64 -1.49 1.07
N TYR A 88 7.61 -1.59 -0.26
CA TYR A 88 8.76 -1.26 -1.10
C TYR A 88 9.13 0.22 -1.02
N MET A 89 8.15 1.12 -0.93
CA MET A 89 8.36 2.54 -0.71
C MET A 89 9.10 2.80 0.60
N ALA A 90 8.62 2.26 1.72
CA ALA A 90 9.25 2.45 3.02
C ALA A 90 10.69 1.94 3.04
N ASN A 91 10.94 0.75 2.48
CA ASN A 91 12.29 0.20 2.35
C ASN A 91 13.19 1.10 1.48
N SER A 92 12.66 1.56 0.34
CA SER A 92 13.39 2.43 -0.57
C SER A 92 13.72 3.77 0.06
N ILE A 93 12.80 4.37 0.83
CA ILE A 93 13.04 5.62 1.55
C ILE A 93 14.21 5.45 2.53
N SER A 94 14.18 4.39 3.34
CA SER A 94 15.24 4.10 4.32
C SER A 94 16.61 3.85 3.68
N ARG A 95 16.66 3.34 2.45
CA ARG A 95 17.92 3.11 1.72
C ARG A 95 18.42 4.34 0.99
N VAL A 96 17.55 5.00 0.24
CA VAL A 96 17.91 6.08 -0.68
C VAL A 96 18.10 7.40 0.06
N TYR A 97 17.29 7.67 1.09
CA TYR A 97 17.28 8.97 1.79
C TYR A 97 17.96 8.91 3.17
N ALA A 98 18.77 7.88 3.41
CA ALA A 98 19.47 7.67 4.68
C ALA A 98 20.39 8.85 5.02
N GLN A 99 21.07 9.41 4.02
CA GLN A 99 22.00 10.54 4.21
C GLN A 99 21.29 11.84 4.61
N GLN A 100 20.01 11.98 4.27
CA GLN A 100 19.16 13.11 4.67
C GLN A 100 18.52 12.88 6.05
N ASN A 101 18.94 11.84 6.79
CA ASN A 101 18.34 11.45 8.08
C ASN A 101 16.82 11.20 8.00
N ILE A 102 16.35 10.68 6.86
CA ILE A 102 14.96 10.25 6.66
C ILE A 102 14.90 8.73 6.78
N VAL A 103 13.89 8.23 7.49
CA VAL A 103 13.61 6.79 7.60
C VAL A 103 12.18 6.50 7.15
N GLY A 104 12.04 5.50 6.28
CA GLY A 104 10.75 4.95 5.88
C GLY A 104 10.37 3.75 6.74
N LEU A 105 9.17 3.78 7.30
CA LEU A 105 8.59 2.68 8.07
C LEU A 105 7.27 2.26 7.43
N CYS A 106 6.94 0.97 7.53
CA CYS A 106 5.69 0.43 7.04
C CYS A 106 5.01 -0.36 8.15
N VAL A 107 3.72 -0.12 8.37
CA VAL A 107 2.97 -0.77 9.47
C VAL A 107 1.69 -1.39 8.96
N HIS A 108 1.36 -2.57 9.49
CA HIS A 108 0.04 -3.17 9.34
C HIS A 108 -0.73 -2.97 10.66
N PRO A 109 -1.88 -2.29 10.67
CA PRO A 109 -2.60 -1.97 11.91
C PRO A 109 -3.47 -3.12 12.44
N GLY A 110 -3.40 -4.31 11.84
CA GLY A 110 -4.31 -5.42 12.13
C GLY A 110 -5.63 -5.34 11.33
N VAL A 111 -6.56 -6.23 11.66
CA VAL A 111 -7.92 -6.24 11.11
C VAL A 111 -8.80 -5.38 12.02
N ILE A 112 -9.30 -4.25 11.50
CA ILE A 112 -10.13 -3.32 12.27
C ILE A 112 -11.56 -3.35 11.72
N LEU A 113 -12.37 -4.25 12.27
CA LEU A 113 -13.79 -4.38 11.94
C LEU A 113 -14.55 -3.13 12.39
N GLY A 114 -15.67 -2.82 11.72
CA GLY A 114 -16.47 -1.63 11.98
C GLY A 114 -15.95 -0.36 11.30
N THR A 115 -14.85 -0.46 10.54
CA THR A 115 -14.44 0.60 9.63
C THR A 115 -15.07 0.43 8.26
N ASP A 116 -15.22 1.56 7.60
CA ASP A 116 -15.84 1.71 6.29
C ASP A 116 -14.98 1.14 5.14
N ILE A 117 -13.78 0.65 5.44
CA ILE A 117 -12.85 0.09 4.46
C ILE A 117 -13.39 -1.19 3.81
N TYR A 118 -14.28 -1.93 4.51
CA TYR A 118 -14.88 -3.19 4.08
C TYR A 118 -16.24 -3.04 3.36
N ARG A 119 -16.75 -1.83 3.14
CA ARG A 119 -18.11 -1.58 2.61
C ARG A 119 -18.42 -2.17 1.22
N HIS A 120 -17.39 -2.55 0.46
CA HIS A 120 -17.54 -3.22 -0.84
C HIS A 120 -17.44 -4.75 -0.75
N MET A 121 -17.35 -5.32 0.45
CA MET A 121 -17.36 -6.76 0.67
C MET A 121 -18.66 -7.20 1.32
N SER A 122 -19.20 -8.33 0.88
CA SER A 122 -20.24 -9.04 1.62
C SER A 122 -19.66 -9.71 2.87
N ALA A 123 -20.51 -10.02 3.85
CA ALA A 123 -20.10 -10.74 5.06
C ALA A 123 -19.49 -12.12 4.72
N GLU A 124 -20.06 -12.82 3.75
CA GLU A 124 -19.56 -14.11 3.25
C GLU A 124 -18.17 -13.95 2.64
N SER A 125 -17.95 -12.89 1.88
CA SER A 125 -16.67 -12.57 1.25
C SER A 125 -15.59 -12.32 2.32
N LEU A 126 -15.92 -11.57 3.38
CA LEU A 126 -15.03 -11.34 4.52
C LEU A 126 -14.63 -12.63 5.22
N ILE A 127 -15.61 -13.48 5.54
CA ILE A 127 -15.38 -14.78 6.19
C ILE A 127 -14.52 -15.68 5.29
N SER A 128 -14.76 -15.68 3.98
CA SER A 128 -13.98 -16.48 3.04
C SER A 128 -12.52 -16.03 2.95
N LEU A 129 -12.28 -14.71 3.00
CA LEU A 129 -10.95 -14.12 2.95
C LEU A 129 -10.16 -14.45 4.22
N ASP A 130 -10.82 -14.38 5.38
CA ASP A 130 -10.23 -14.72 6.66
C ASP A 130 -9.78 -16.19 6.70
N LYS A 131 -10.65 -17.11 6.29
CA LYS A 131 -10.31 -18.55 6.14
C LYS A 131 -9.14 -18.79 5.17
N LYS A 132 -9.07 -18.03 4.07
CA LYS A 132 -7.93 -18.12 3.12
C LYS A 132 -6.62 -17.65 3.77
N ARG A 133 -6.66 -16.65 4.65
CA ARG A 133 -5.48 -16.16 5.39
C ARG A 133 -5.00 -17.20 6.40
N GLU A 134 -5.89 -17.75 7.21
CA GLU A 134 -5.55 -18.79 8.20
C GLU A 134 -4.86 -19.99 7.54
N ARG A 135 -5.39 -20.47 6.40
CA ARG A 135 -4.81 -21.60 5.66
C ARG A 135 -3.41 -21.34 5.12
N ARG A 136 -3.06 -20.08 4.85
CA ARG A 136 -1.70 -19.70 4.40
C ARG A 136 -0.71 -19.65 5.57
N HIS A 137 -1.14 -19.24 6.76
CA HIS A 137 -0.28 -19.22 7.96
C HIS A 137 0.04 -20.60 8.52
N ILE A 138 -0.77 -21.62 8.22
CA ILE A 138 -0.51 -23.01 8.64
C ILE A 138 0.50 -23.72 7.72
N LYS A 139 0.82 -23.15 6.54
CA LYS A 139 1.68 -23.77 5.52
C LYS A 139 3.09 -23.18 5.41
N SER A 140 3.44 -22.18 6.24
CA SER A 140 4.79 -21.59 6.33
C SER A 140 5.49 -22.09 7.58
#